data_AF-A0A353EVN9-F1
#
_entry.id   AF-A0A353EVN9-F1
#
_cell.length_a   1.000
_cell.length_b   1.000
_cell.length_c   1.000
_cell.angle_alpha   90.00
_cell.angle_beta   90.00
_cell.angle_gamma   90.00
#
_symmetry.space_group_name_H-M   'P 1'
#
loop_
_entity.id
_entity.type
_entity.pdbx_description
1 polymer ?
#
loop_
_entity_poly.entity_id
_entity_poly.type
_entity_poly.pdbx_seq_one_letter_code
_entity_poly.pdbx_strand_id
1 'polypeptide(L)'
;MGDIKGRVLLSYNDCPYIRDLYDGWQLLECSRIHGMAQRYRAGEEYPELLIGNFDLLESVREKPLQMTFDGEPIDYEKILKESIRK
;
A
#
# COMPACT_ATOMS: atom_id res chain seq x y z
N MET A 1 -15.72 13.59 0.01
CA MET A 1 -14.68 14.63 -0.11
C MET A 1 -14.92 15.44 -1.38
N GLY A 2 -14.66 16.76 -1.35
CA GLY A 2 -14.76 17.62 -2.53
C GLY A 2 -13.79 17.20 -3.65
N ASP A 3 -14.01 17.74 -4.83
CA ASP A 3 -13.28 17.45 -6.07
C ASP A 3 -11.81 17.91 -5.98
N ILE A 4 -10.96 17.09 -5.34
CA ILE A 4 -9.53 17.35 -5.16
C ILE A 4 -8.84 17.11 -6.51
N LYS A 5 -8.37 18.20 -7.13
CA LYS A 5 -7.74 18.16 -8.46
C LYS A 5 -6.31 17.62 -8.49
N GLY A 6 -5.62 17.62 -7.34
CA GLY A 6 -4.25 17.11 -7.21
C GLY A 6 -4.22 15.62 -6.85
N ARG A 7 -3.14 14.92 -7.20
CA ARG A 7 -2.90 13.56 -6.70
C ARG A 7 -2.49 13.62 -5.22
N VAL A 8 -3.17 12.84 -4.39
CA VAL A 8 -2.95 12.76 -2.94
C VAL A 8 -2.64 11.31 -2.59
N LEU A 9 -1.58 11.13 -1.79
CA LEU A 9 -1.19 9.85 -1.20
C LEU A 9 -1.06 10.03 0.31
N LEU A 10 -1.75 9.21 1.07
CA LEU A 10 -1.77 9.24 2.53
C LEU A 10 -1.36 7.88 3.08
N SER A 11 -0.49 7.87 4.09
CA SER A 11 -0.21 6.69 4.93
C SER A 11 -0.91 6.90 6.26
N TYR A 12 -1.73 5.94 6.66
CA TYR A 12 -2.53 6.02 7.88
C TYR A 12 -2.69 4.67 8.55
N ASN A 13 -3.19 4.65 9.79
CA ASN A 13 -3.51 3.39 10.46
C ASN A 13 -4.71 2.71 9.81
N ASP A 14 -4.69 1.38 9.72
CA ASP A 14 -5.83 0.62 9.25
C ASP A 14 -6.89 0.51 10.37
N CYS A 15 -8.02 1.19 10.20
CA CYS A 15 -9.18 0.98 11.06
C CYS A 15 -10.49 1.18 10.26
N PRO A 16 -11.62 0.60 10.73
CA PRO A 16 -12.88 0.66 10.01
C PRO A 16 -13.32 2.09 9.68
N TYR A 17 -13.16 3.00 10.63
CA TYR A 17 -13.51 4.42 10.45
C TYR A 17 -12.77 5.07 9.27
N ILE A 18 -11.50 4.72 9.06
CA ILE A 18 -10.68 5.30 7.98
C ILE A 18 -11.07 4.70 6.64
N ARG A 19 -11.40 3.40 6.58
CA ARG A 19 -11.90 2.75 5.37
C ARG A 19 -13.22 3.38 4.91
N ASP A 20 -14.13 3.64 5.85
CA ASP A 20 -15.41 4.29 5.55
C ASP A 20 -15.21 5.76 5.13
N LEU A 21 -14.27 6.48 5.76
CA LEU A 21 -14.01 7.89 5.47
C LEU A 21 -13.48 8.11 4.04
N TYR A 22 -12.68 7.18 3.53
CA TYR A 22 -12.08 7.23 2.20
C TYR A 22 -12.73 6.23 1.22
N ASP A 23 -14.01 5.93 1.42
CA ASP A 23 -14.77 5.12 0.48
C ASP A 23 -14.71 5.70 -0.95
N GLY A 24 -14.49 4.83 -1.93
CA GLY A 24 -14.28 5.20 -3.34
C GLY A 24 -12.87 5.68 -3.70
N TRP A 25 -11.94 5.78 -2.75
CA TRP A 25 -10.51 5.99 -3.03
C TRP A 25 -9.80 4.64 -3.09
N GLN A 26 -8.61 4.60 -3.70
CA GLN A 26 -7.81 3.37 -3.71
C GLN A 26 -7.13 3.18 -2.36
N LEU A 27 -7.33 1.99 -1.78
CA LEU A 27 -6.79 1.58 -0.50
C LEU A 27 -5.83 0.41 -0.74
N LEU A 28 -4.63 0.47 -0.18
CA LEU A 28 -3.65 -0.60 -0.21
C LEU A 28 -3.20 -0.91 1.22
N GLU A 29 -3.37 -2.17 1.62
CA GLU A 29 -2.95 -2.65 2.94
C GLU A 29 -1.44 -2.85 2.98
N CYS A 30 -0.79 -2.32 4.00
CA CYS A 30 0.63 -2.52 4.28
C CYS A 30 0.85 -2.83 5.76
N SER A 31 1.95 -3.49 6.09
CA SER A 31 2.35 -3.72 7.47
C SER A 31 3.80 -3.29 7.67
N ARG A 32 4.10 -2.72 8.83
CA ARG A 32 5.47 -2.38 9.23
C ARG A 32 5.78 -2.96 10.60
N ILE A 33 7.06 -3.03 10.93
CA ILE A 33 7.49 -3.42 12.26
C ILE A 33 7.03 -2.39 13.31
N HIS A 34 6.34 -2.85 14.34
CA HIS A 34 5.83 -1.99 15.40
C HIS A 34 6.95 -1.64 16.40
N GLY A 35 7.68 -0.56 16.14
CA GLY A 35 8.86 -0.18 16.95
C GLY A 35 8.62 -0.03 18.45
N MET A 36 7.44 0.44 18.88
CA MET A 36 7.10 0.51 20.31
C MET A 36 6.75 -0.85 20.93
N ALA A 37 6.01 -1.70 20.20
CA ALA A 37 5.62 -3.02 20.67
C ALA A 37 6.81 -4.00 20.70
N GLN A 38 7.85 -3.78 19.88
CA GLN A 38 9.07 -4.60 19.88
C GLN A 38 9.71 -4.77 21.26
N ARG A 39 9.60 -3.77 22.15
CA ARG A 39 10.16 -3.85 23.52
C ARG A 39 9.47 -4.91 24.39
N TYR A 40 8.26 -5.31 24.02
CA TYR A 40 7.41 -6.23 24.79
C TYR A 40 7.07 -7.50 24.00
N ARG A 41 6.97 -7.39 22.67
CA ARG A 41 6.62 -8.46 21.73
C ARG A 41 7.46 -8.34 20.47
N ALA A 42 8.43 -9.23 20.33
CA ALA A 42 9.25 -9.31 19.14
C ALA A 42 8.39 -9.68 17.92
N GLY A 43 8.59 -8.95 16.83
CA GLY A 43 7.93 -9.25 15.55
C GLY A 43 6.48 -8.78 15.42
N GLU A 44 5.95 -8.00 16.38
CA GLU A 44 4.63 -7.40 16.16
C GLU A 44 4.67 -6.42 14.98
N GLU A 45 3.72 -6.62 14.07
CA GLU A 45 3.51 -5.76 12.91
C GLU A 45 2.38 -4.78 13.22
N TYR A 46 2.55 -3.54 12.76
CA TYR A 46 1.56 -2.49 12.83
C TYR A 46 0.81 -2.43 11.49
N PRO A 47 -0.52 -2.63 11.47
CA PRO A 47 -1.31 -2.58 10.25
C PRO A 47 -1.50 -1.13 9.80
N GLU A 48 -1.16 -0.86 8.56
CA GLU A 48 -1.24 0.44 7.91
C GLU A 48 -1.99 0.36 6.58
N LEU A 49 -2.40 1.52 6.11
CA LEU A 49 -3.16 1.66 4.89
C LEU A 49 -2.61 2.84 4.09
N LEU A 50 -2.28 2.58 2.82
CA LEU A 50 -1.98 3.61 1.83
C LEU A 50 -3.26 3.97 1.09
N ILE A 51 -3.60 5.25 1.09
CA ILE A 51 -4.85 5.79 0.55
C ILE A 51 -4.51 6.78 -0.55
N GLY A 52 -5.10 6.63 -1.75
CA GLY A 52 -4.89 7.56 -2.85
C GLY A 52 -6.13 7.83 -3.70
N ASN A 53 -6.23 9.04 -4.24
CA ASN A 53 -7.30 9.43 -5.18
C ASN A 53 -6.94 9.15 -6.65
N PHE A 54 -5.93 8.31 -6.89
CA PHE A 54 -5.44 7.94 -8.20
C PHE A 54 -5.02 6.47 -8.19
N ASP A 55 -4.72 5.91 -9.36
CA ASP A 55 -4.27 4.53 -9.45
C ASP A 55 -2.87 4.35 -8.81
N LEU A 56 -2.80 3.77 -7.61
CA LEU A 56 -1.54 3.54 -6.90
C LEU A 56 -0.59 2.57 -7.63
N LEU A 57 -1.13 1.76 -8.53
CA LEU A 57 -0.37 0.77 -9.30
C LEU A 57 0.07 1.31 -10.67
N GLU A 58 -0.32 2.52 -11.05
CA GLU A 58 0.03 3.14 -12.34
C GLU A 58 1.54 3.09 -12.59
N SER A 59 2.34 3.58 -11.63
CA SER A 59 3.80 3.60 -11.77
C SER A 59 4.46 2.22 -11.76
N VAL A 60 3.81 1.19 -11.21
CA VAL A 60 4.33 -0.18 -11.24
C VAL A 60 4.03 -0.83 -12.59
N ARG A 61 2.87 -0.53 -13.17
CA ARG A 61 2.47 -0.99 -14.51
C ARG A 61 3.31 -0.35 -15.62
N GLU A 62 3.70 0.91 -15.44
CA GLU A 62 4.52 1.64 -16.43
C GLU A 62 6.01 1.28 -16.37
N LYS A 63 6.49 0.68 -15.27
CA LYS A 63 7.89 0.25 -15.19
C LYS A 63 8.14 -0.87 -16.19
N PRO A 64 9.23 -0.83 -16.98
CA PRO A 64 9.59 -1.93 -17.85
C PRO A 64 9.91 -3.14 -16.97
N LEU A 65 8.99 -4.10 -16.92
CA LEU A 65 9.23 -5.35 -16.22
C LEU A 65 10.18 -6.21 -17.04
N GLN A 66 11.28 -6.59 -16.41
CA GLN A 66 12.15 -7.63 -16.92
C GLN A 66 11.32 -8.92 -17.00
N MET A 67 11.22 -9.51 -18.19
CA MET A 67 10.51 -10.78 -18.35
C MET A 67 11.18 -11.84 -17.45
N THR A 68 10.42 -12.42 -16.52
CA THR A 68 10.82 -13.61 -15.79
C THR A 68 10.80 -14.81 -16.73
N PHE A 69 11.80 -15.67 -16.63
CA PHE A 69 12.00 -16.83 -17.50
C PHE A 69 10.82 -17.83 -17.46
N ASP A 70 10.06 -17.81 -16.36
CA ASP A 70 9.10 -18.86 -16.00
C ASP A 70 7.68 -18.63 -16.56
N GLY A 71 7.42 -17.53 -17.28
CA GLY A 71 6.14 -17.29 -17.95
C GLY A 71 4.93 -17.02 -17.02
N GLU A 72 5.16 -16.93 -15.71
CA GLU A 72 4.13 -16.62 -14.72
C GLU A 72 3.60 -15.17 -14.89
N PRO A 73 2.29 -14.94 -14.69
CA PRO A 73 1.73 -13.60 -14.75
C PRO A 73 2.34 -12.70 -13.67
N ILE A 74 2.66 -11.46 -14.04
CA ILE A 74 3.26 -10.47 -13.15
C ILE A 74 2.22 -10.01 -12.12
N ASP A 75 2.51 -10.28 -10.84
CA ASP A 75 1.72 -9.79 -9.71
C ASP A 75 2.22 -8.40 -9.25
N TYR A 76 1.61 -7.35 -9.80
CA TYR A 76 1.95 -5.95 -9.50
C TYR A 76 1.70 -5.58 -8.04
N GLU A 77 0.67 -6.16 -7.40
CA GLU A 77 0.33 -5.86 -6.01
C GLU A 77 1.41 -6.42 -5.08
N LYS A 78 1.87 -7.64 -5.35
CA LYS A 78 3.00 -8.26 -4.64
C LYS A 78 4.28 -7.44 -4.80
N ILE A 79 4.63 -7.02 -6.02
CA ILE A 79 5.82 -6.20 -6.28
C ILE A 79 5.76 -4.87 -5.51
N LEU A 80 4.60 -4.22 -5.47
CA LEU A 80 4.41 -2.98 -4.75
C LEU A 80 4.59 -3.19 -3.23
N LYS A 81 3.93 -4.21 -2.67
CA LYS A 81 4.04 -4.58 -1.26
C LYS A 81 5.49 -4.90 -0.87
N GLU A 82 6.24 -5.60 -1.71
CA GLU A 82 7.66 -5.88 -1.48
C GLU A 82 8.54 -4.64 -1.57
N SER A 83 8.22 -3.70 -2.47
CA SER A 83 8.96 -2.43 -2.60
C SER A 83 8.76 -1.52 -1.39
N ILE A 84 7.61 -1.58 -0.72
CA ILE A 84 7.32 -0.84 0.52
C ILE A 84 8.03 -1.47 1.72
N ARG A 85 8.32 -2.78 1.68
CA ARG A 85 8.94 -3.53 2.78
C ARG A 85 10.47 -3.45 2.81
N LYS A 86 11.10 -2.98 1.73
CA LYS A 86 12.57 -2.80 1.61
C LYS A 86 13.01 -1.44 2.15
#